data_AF-A0A3P1VBF8-F1
#
_entry.id   AF-A0A3P1VBF8-F1
#
_cell.length_a   1.000
_cell.length_b   1.000
_cell.length_c   1.000
_cell.angle_alpha   90.00
_cell.angle_beta   90.00
_cell.angle_gamma   90.00
#
_symmetry.space_group_name_H-M   'P 1'
#
loop_
_entity.id
_entity.type
_entity.pdbx_description
1 polymer ?
#
loop_
_entity_poly.entity_id
_entity_poly.type
_entity_poly.pdbx_seq_one_letter_code
_entity_poly.pdbx_strand_id
1 'polypeptide(L)'
;MDLVLRVGASDGAVTTDSDGTRTRATLSGDVNFETDSATLTDRATQVLDEIVSGWGGAPPESVTVVGHTDSVADDAHNQTLSEQRAQAVADYLTSKAPSLKVEASGKGESEPAASETKEDGSVSEEGRAANRRVEITWQQ
;
A
#
# COMPACT_ATOMS: atom_id res chain seq x y z
N MET A 1 -23.57 3.06 -13.37
CA MET A 1 -22.89 3.66 -12.21
C MET A 1 -22.35 2.48 -11.43
N ASP A 2 -21.10 2.13 -11.66
CA ASP A 2 -20.44 1.08 -10.87
C ASP A 2 -20.26 1.62 -9.45
N LEU A 3 -20.88 0.95 -8.48
CA LEU A 3 -20.83 1.33 -7.07
C LEU A 3 -19.47 0.89 -6.52
N VAL A 4 -18.57 1.84 -6.27
CA VAL A 4 -17.32 1.57 -5.56
C VAL A 4 -17.56 1.74 -4.06
N LEU A 5 -17.39 0.68 -3.28
CA LEU A 5 -17.43 0.74 -1.82
C LEU A 5 -16.06 1.17 -1.29
N ARG A 6 -16.05 2.21 -0.44
CA ARG A 6 -14.85 2.71 0.25
C ARG A 6 -14.97 2.53 1.75
N VAL A 7 -13.97 1.89 2.36
CA VAL A 7 -13.86 1.73 3.82
C VAL A 7 -12.46 2.15 4.25
N GLY A 8 -12.36 3.04 5.23
CA GLY A 8 -11.07 3.48 5.77
C GLY A 8 -10.95 3.13 7.25
N ALA A 9 -9.76 2.71 7.68
CA ALA A 9 -9.45 2.64 9.10
C ALA A 9 -9.45 4.06 9.70
N SER A 10 -9.98 4.21 10.91
CA SER A 10 -10.14 5.52 11.56
C SER A 10 -8.82 6.25 11.84
N ASP A 11 -7.71 5.51 11.87
CA ASP A 11 -6.35 5.99 12.06
C ASP A 11 -5.61 6.26 10.74
N GLY A 12 -6.27 6.09 9.59
CA GLY A 12 -5.68 6.28 8.27
C GLY A 12 -4.69 5.19 7.86
N ALA A 13 -4.59 4.08 8.60
CA ALA A 13 -3.65 3.02 8.28
C ALA A 13 -3.93 2.38 6.90
N VAL A 14 -5.20 2.22 6.55
CA VAL A 14 -5.61 1.60 5.29
C VAL A 14 -6.92 2.20 4.78
N THR A 15 -7.01 2.35 3.46
CA THR A 15 -8.28 2.55 2.76
C THR A 15 -8.50 1.41 1.78
N THR A 16 -9.70 0.84 1.76
CA THR A 16 -10.09 -0.24 0.86
C THR A 16 -11.17 0.25 -0.08
N ASP A 17 -10.92 0.11 -1.38
CA ASP A 17 -11.83 0.35 -2.48
C ASP A 17 -12.20 -0.99 -3.13
N SER A 18 -13.48 -1.24 -3.39
CA SER A 18 -13.93 -2.42 -4.14
C SER A 18 -15.02 -2.05 -5.14
N ASP A 19 -14.90 -2.55 -6.38
CA ASP A 19 -15.90 -2.41 -7.43
C ASP A 19 -16.77 -3.69 -7.60
N GLY A 20 -16.61 -4.66 -6.69
CA GLY A 20 -17.31 -5.95 -6.72
C GLY A 20 -16.62 -7.05 -7.50
N THR A 21 -15.54 -6.75 -8.26
CA THR A 21 -14.69 -7.76 -8.91
C THR A 21 -13.23 -7.61 -8.50
N ARG A 22 -12.79 -6.38 -8.28
CA ARG A 22 -11.43 -6.02 -7.88
C ARG A 22 -11.49 -5.23 -6.59
N THR A 23 -10.65 -5.62 -5.65
CA THR A 23 -10.43 -4.89 -4.40
C THR A 23 -9.02 -4.34 -4.39
N ARG A 24 -8.86 -3.10 -3.94
CA ARG A 24 -7.60 -2.43 -3.68
C ARG A 24 -7.57 -1.97 -2.23
N ALA A 25 -6.58 -2.41 -1.48
CA ALA A 25 -6.23 -1.82 -0.19
C ALA A 25 -5.00 -0.92 -0.38
N THR A 26 -5.09 0.32 0.08
CA THR A 26 -3.99 1.30 0.07
C THR A 26 -3.53 1.51 1.51
N LEU A 27 -2.34 1.03 1.83
CA LEU A 27 -1.71 1.17 3.13
C LEU A 27 -0.89 2.46 3.17
N SER A 28 -1.09 3.28 4.19
CA SER A 28 -0.30 4.50 4.41
C SER A 28 1.14 4.14 4.81
N GLY A 29 2.13 4.74 4.14
CA GLY A 29 3.54 4.57 4.46
C GLY A 29 3.88 4.99 5.89
N ASP A 30 3.25 6.06 6.37
CA ASP A 30 3.57 6.71 7.65
C ASP A 30 3.08 5.93 8.87
N VAL A 31 2.06 5.10 8.68
CA VAL A 31 1.45 4.30 9.76
C VAL A 31 1.97 2.86 9.72
N ASN A 32 2.19 2.33 8.52
CA ASN A 32 2.48 0.91 8.34
C ASN A 32 3.97 0.59 8.32
N PHE A 33 4.84 1.60 8.21
CA PHE A 33 6.29 1.40 8.20
C PHE A 33 6.99 2.34 9.18
N GLU A 34 8.14 1.90 9.68
CA GLU A 34 9.06 2.80 10.36
C GLU A 34 9.60 3.86 9.38
N THR A 35 10.02 5.02 9.90
CA THR A 35 10.52 6.14 9.09
C THR A 35 11.70 5.70 8.20
N ASP A 36 11.63 6.01 6.91
CA ASP A 36 12.63 5.67 5.89
C ASP A 36 13.04 4.19 5.89
N SER A 37 12.09 3.30 6.21
CA SER A 37 12.32 1.86 6.34
C SER A 37 11.22 1.04 5.66
N ALA A 38 11.54 -0.24 5.44
CA ALA A 38 10.60 -1.29 5.04
C ALA A 38 10.15 -2.17 6.22
N THR A 39 10.58 -1.87 7.45
CA THR A 39 10.11 -2.54 8.67
C THR A 39 8.61 -2.27 8.85
N LEU A 40 7.81 -3.33 8.85
CA LEU A 40 6.37 -3.26 9.16
C LEU A 40 6.15 -2.94 10.64
N THR A 41 5.23 -2.04 10.94
CA THR A 41 4.80 -1.75 12.32
C THR A 41 3.83 -2.82 12.83
N ASP A 42 3.62 -2.87 14.15
CA ASP A 42 2.58 -3.72 14.75
C ASP A 42 1.20 -3.41 14.16
N ARG A 43 0.92 -2.13 13.87
CA ARG A 43 -0.34 -1.74 13.24
C ARG A 43 -0.46 -2.28 11.82
N ALA A 44 0.63 -2.29 11.05
CA ALA A 44 0.65 -2.88 9.72
C ALA A 44 0.31 -4.38 9.75
N THR A 45 0.88 -5.11 10.71
CA THR A 45 0.59 -6.54 10.82
C THR A 45 -0.89 -6.81 11.14
N GLN A 46 -1.53 -5.98 11.97
CA GLN A 46 -2.97 -6.04 12.23
C GLN A 46 -3.79 -5.77 10.97
N VAL A 47 -3.45 -4.72 10.22
CA VAL A 47 -4.12 -4.38 8.96
C VAL A 47 -4.00 -5.53 7.95
N LEU A 48 -2.82 -6.11 7.80
CA LEU A 48 -2.60 -7.25 6.89
C LEU A 48 -3.36 -8.49 7.37
N ASP A 49 -3.44 -8.74 8.67
CA ASP A 49 -4.26 -9.82 9.24
C ASP A 49 -5.76 -9.61 8.99
N GLU A 50 -6.26 -8.37 9.05
CA GLU A 50 -7.64 -8.02 8.69
C GLU A 50 -7.91 -8.33 7.21
N ILE A 51 -6.96 -7.99 6.31
CA ILE A 51 -7.06 -8.31 4.87
C ILE A 51 -7.12 -9.82 4.65
N VAL A 52 -6.20 -10.60 5.24
CA VAL A 52 -6.18 -12.05 5.10
C VAL A 52 -7.45 -12.69 5.67
N SER A 53 -7.92 -12.21 6.82
CA SER A 53 -9.16 -12.66 7.43
C SER A 53 -10.38 -12.37 6.55
N GLY A 54 -10.37 -11.24 5.85
CA GLY A 54 -11.40 -10.85 4.88
C GLY A 54 -11.57 -11.83 3.73
N TRP A 55 -10.54 -12.64 3.41
CA TRP A 55 -10.65 -13.70 2.40
C TRP A 55 -11.45 -14.92 2.87
N GLY A 56 -11.85 -14.99 4.15
CA GLY A 56 -12.74 -16.03 4.66
C GLY A 56 -12.18 -17.45 4.57
N GLY A 57 -10.85 -17.60 4.57
CA GLY A 57 -10.17 -18.90 4.38
C GLY A 57 -10.07 -19.37 2.93
N ALA A 58 -10.56 -18.58 1.97
CA ALA A 58 -10.41 -18.81 0.54
C ALA A 58 -9.60 -17.66 -0.09
N PRO A 59 -8.26 -17.63 0.09
CA PRO A 59 -7.42 -16.57 -0.46
C PRO A 59 -7.59 -16.47 -2.00
N PRO A 60 -7.44 -15.26 -2.59
CA PRO A 60 -7.37 -15.11 -4.04
C PRO A 60 -6.22 -15.95 -4.61
N GLU A 61 -6.28 -16.27 -5.91
CA GLU A 61 -5.18 -16.98 -6.56
C GLU A 61 -3.90 -16.12 -6.57
N SER A 62 -4.08 -14.82 -6.84
CA SER A 62 -2.97 -13.87 -6.98
C SER A 62 -3.30 -12.52 -6.34
N VAL A 63 -2.27 -11.89 -5.79
CA VAL A 63 -2.27 -10.51 -5.29
C VAL A 63 -1.11 -9.75 -5.93
N THR A 64 -1.35 -8.50 -6.32
CA THR A 64 -0.29 -7.56 -6.73
C THR A 64 -0.05 -6.56 -5.61
N VAL A 65 1.22 -6.34 -5.27
CA VAL A 65 1.69 -5.38 -4.26
C VAL A 65 2.61 -4.36 -4.92
N VAL A 66 2.27 -3.07 -4.82
CA VAL A 66 3.06 -1.99 -5.41
C VAL A 66 3.42 -0.95 -4.34
N GLY A 67 4.72 -0.72 -4.15
CA GLY A 67 5.22 0.32 -3.24
C GLY A 67 5.49 1.63 -3.95
N HIS A 68 5.27 2.74 -3.24
CA HIS A 68 5.51 4.10 -3.70
C HIS A 68 6.13 4.97 -2.60
N THR A 69 6.82 6.04 -3.00
CA THR A 69 7.42 7.05 -2.12
C THR A 69 6.92 8.45 -2.47
N ASP A 70 7.25 9.43 -1.63
CA ASP A 70 7.21 10.83 -2.00
C ASP A 70 8.48 11.23 -2.79
N SER A 71 8.57 12.49 -3.21
CA SER A 71 9.69 13.03 -3.99
C SER A 71 10.84 13.66 -3.18
N VAL A 72 10.99 13.26 -1.91
CA VAL A 72 11.98 13.90 -1.02
C VAL A 72 13.41 13.40 -1.25
N ALA A 73 13.59 12.10 -1.42
CA ALA A 73 14.90 11.48 -1.64
C ALA A 73 15.22 11.37 -3.14
N ASP A 74 16.41 10.89 -3.49
CA ASP A 74 16.76 10.66 -4.90
C ASP A 74 16.03 9.43 -5.48
N ASP A 75 15.83 9.43 -6.79
CA ASP A 75 15.11 8.40 -7.55
C ASP A 75 15.57 6.98 -7.21
N ALA A 76 16.89 6.75 -7.04
CA ALA A 76 17.43 5.41 -6.81
C ALA A 76 17.15 4.92 -5.39
N HIS A 77 17.27 5.80 -4.39
CA HIS A 77 16.84 5.52 -3.02
C HIS A 77 15.35 5.24 -2.96
N ASN A 78 14.54 6.10 -3.56
CA ASN A 78 13.08 5.97 -3.61
C ASN A 78 12.62 4.67 -4.28
N GLN A 79 13.24 4.32 -5.41
CA GLN A 79 12.98 3.06 -6.08
C GLN A 79 13.28 1.88 -5.15
N THR A 80 14.46 1.86 -4.54
CA THR A 80 14.90 0.79 -3.62
C THR A 80 13.95 0.65 -2.43
N LEU A 81 13.61 1.76 -1.76
CA LEU A 81 12.72 1.76 -0.60
C LEU A 81 11.32 1.25 -0.96
N SER A 82 10.79 1.68 -2.11
CA SER A 82 9.48 1.25 -2.58
C SER A 82 9.41 -0.26 -2.88
N GLU A 83 10.47 -0.82 -3.48
CA GLU A 83 10.58 -2.27 -3.74
C GLU A 83 10.66 -3.06 -2.44
N GLN A 84 11.47 -2.60 -1.47
CA GLN A 84 11.60 -3.26 -0.17
C GLN A 84 10.29 -3.26 0.61
N ARG A 85 9.54 -2.16 0.61
CA ARG A 85 8.22 -2.07 1.26
C ARG A 85 7.21 -3.02 0.62
N ALA A 86 7.17 -3.09 -0.71
CA ALA A 86 6.32 -4.04 -1.42
C ALA A 86 6.69 -5.49 -1.08
N GLN A 87 7.99 -5.80 -1.02
CA GLN A 87 8.48 -7.13 -0.66
C GLN A 87 8.13 -7.50 0.79
N ALA A 88 8.28 -6.59 1.75
CA ALA A 88 7.94 -6.84 3.15
C ALA A 88 6.45 -7.21 3.33
N VAL A 89 5.56 -6.51 2.61
CA VAL A 89 4.13 -6.83 2.58
C VAL A 89 3.89 -8.19 1.92
N ALA A 90 4.56 -8.47 0.80
CA ALA A 90 4.43 -9.74 0.10
C ALA A 90 4.86 -10.93 0.97
N ASP A 91 6.01 -10.82 1.63
CA ASP A 91 6.52 -11.85 2.55
C ASP A 91 5.54 -12.10 3.70
N TYR A 92 4.95 -11.03 4.24
CA TYR A 92 3.93 -11.16 5.28
C TYR A 92 2.70 -11.92 4.78
N LEU A 93 2.14 -11.54 3.63
CA LEU A 93 0.96 -12.19 3.05
C LEU A 93 1.23 -13.67 2.75
N THR A 94 2.38 -14.00 2.14
CA THR A 94 2.79 -15.39 1.87
C THR A 94 2.98 -16.20 3.15
N SER A 95 3.46 -15.58 4.24
CA SER A 95 3.57 -16.27 5.54
C SER A 95 2.22 -16.71 6.12
N LYS A 96 1.15 -15.95 5.82
CA LYS A 96 -0.22 -16.21 6.29
C LYS A 96 -1.02 -17.07 5.31
N ALA A 97 -0.72 -16.97 4.01
CA ALA A 97 -1.35 -17.73 2.94
C ALA A 97 -0.29 -18.33 1.99
N PRO A 98 0.32 -19.49 2.32
CA PRO A 98 1.43 -20.04 1.55
C PRO A 98 1.11 -20.42 0.09
N SER A 99 -0.17 -20.61 -0.24
CA SER A 99 -0.61 -20.91 -1.61
C SER A 99 -0.85 -19.65 -2.47
N LEU A 100 -0.82 -18.46 -1.86
CA LEU A 100 -1.07 -17.20 -2.53
C LEU A 100 0.12 -16.84 -3.43
N LYS A 101 -0.15 -16.56 -4.71
CA LYS A 101 0.85 -15.96 -5.60
C LYS A 101 0.90 -14.46 -5.34
N VAL A 102 2.07 -13.93 -4.97
CA VAL A 102 2.23 -12.50 -4.74
C VAL A 102 3.22 -11.93 -5.74
N GLU A 103 2.81 -10.91 -6.48
CA GLU A 103 3.68 -10.12 -7.35
C GLU A 103 4.01 -8.79 -6.66
N ALA A 104 5.27 -8.58 -6.31
CA ALA A 104 5.73 -7.35 -5.65
C ALA A 104 6.56 -6.50 -6.60
N SER A 105 6.33 -5.18 -6.61
CA SER A 105 7.15 -4.22 -7.34
C SER A 105 7.19 -2.86 -6.65
N GLY A 106 8.22 -2.07 -6.93
CA GLY A 106 8.33 -0.68 -6.50
C GLY A 106 8.25 0.27 -7.68
N LYS A 107 7.74 1.48 -7.45
CA LYS A 107 7.65 2.57 -8.43
C LYS A 107 8.41 3.82 -8.02
N GLY A 108 9.04 3.82 -6.85
CA GLY A 108 9.57 5.03 -6.23
C GLY A 108 8.53 6.14 -6.24
N GLU A 109 8.94 7.32 -6.70
CA GLU A 109 8.10 8.51 -6.85
C GLU A 109 7.42 8.64 -8.23
N SER A 110 7.66 7.71 -9.15
CA SER A 110 7.28 7.86 -10.57
C SER A 110 5.77 7.78 -10.85
N GLU A 111 4.98 7.28 -9.91
CA GLU A 111 3.52 7.16 -9.99
C GLU A 111 2.85 7.84 -8.78
N PRO A 112 2.83 9.19 -8.72
CA PRO A 112 2.27 9.93 -7.60
C PRO A 112 0.74 9.81 -7.57
N ALA A 113 0.18 9.63 -6.37
CA ALA A 113 -1.25 9.67 -6.13
C ALA A 113 -1.79 11.10 -5.95
N ALA A 114 -0.93 12.02 -5.48
CA ALA A 114 -1.29 13.41 -5.24
C ALA A 114 -0.12 14.36 -5.54
N SER A 115 -0.45 15.63 -5.81
CA SER A 115 0.55 16.69 -5.98
C SER A 115 1.23 17.00 -4.63
N GLU A 116 2.56 17.04 -4.63
CA GLU A 116 3.39 17.46 -3.50
C GLU A 116 3.64 18.97 -3.47
N THR A 117 3.10 19.70 -4.44
CA THR A 117 3.21 21.15 -4.56
C THR A 117 1.80 21.76 -4.54
N LYS A 118 1.59 22.75 -3.67
CA LYS A 118 0.36 23.56 -3.60
C LYS A 118 0.34 24.59 -4.73
N GLU A 119 -0.82 25.20 -4.97
CA GLU A 119 -1.00 26.21 -6.02
C GLU A 119 -0.08 27.43 -5.86
N ASP A 120 0.27 27.78 -4.61
CA ASP A 120 1.18 28.88 -4.28
C ASP A 120 2.68 28.52 -4.41
N GLY A 121 2.99 27.28 -4.85
CA GLY A 121 4.35 26.76 -4.98
C GLY A 121 4.97 26.22 -3.69
N SER A 122 4.25 26.25 -2.56
CA SER A 122 4.72 25.65 -1.31
C SER A 122 4.54 24.12 -1.29
N VAL A 123 5.24 23.45 -0.37
CA VAL A 123 5.16 21.99 -0.20
C VAL A 123 3.79 21.58 0.36
N SER A 124 3.23 20.52 -0.21
CA SER A 124 2.02 19.82 0.23
C SER A 124 2.41 18.56 0.99
N GLU A 125 2.40 18.62 2.33
CA GLU A 125 2.68 17.44 3.15
C GLU A 125 1.57 16.40 3.03
N GLU A 126 0.32 16.84 2.80
CA GLU A 126 -0.80 15.95 2.51
C GLU A 126 -0.56 15.16 1.21
N GLY A 127 0.03 15.80 0.20
CA GLY A 127 0.42 15.15 -1.05
C GLY A 127 1.51 14.10 -0.85
N ARG A 128 2.53 14.44 -0.08
CA ARG A 128 3.63 13.52 0.25
C ARG A 128 3.13 12.31 1.03
N ALA A 129 2.33 12.54 2.07
CA ALA A 129 1.72 11.46 2.85
C ALA A 129 0.85 10.53 2.00
N ALA A 130 0.12 11.07 1.03
CA ALA A 130 -0.65 10.26 0.09
C ALA A 130 0.24 9.46 -0.88
N ASN A 131 1.41 9.98 -1.25
CA ASN A 131 2.34 9.31 -2.16
C ASN A 131 3.12 8.18 -1.48
N ARG A 132 3.50 8.36 -0.20
CA ARG A 132 4.08 7.31 0.65
C ARG A 132 3.02 6.24 0.93
N ARG A 133 2.94 5.20 0.11
CA ARG A 133 1.91 4.16 0.21
C ARG A 133 2.36 2.81 -0.33
N VAL A 134 1.63 1.76 0.06
CA VAL A 134 1.67 0.45 -0.60
C VAL A 134 0.26 0.06 -1.03
N GLU A 135 0.08 -0.27 -2.31
CA GLU A 135 -1.18 -0.75 -2.86
C GLU A 135 -1.19 -2.27 -2.97
N ILE A 136 -2.22 -2.91 -2.42
CA ILE A 136 -2.47 -4.36 -2.52
C ILE A 136 -3.74 -4.54 -3.35
N THR A 137 -3.66 -5.26 -4.45
CA THR A 137 -4.79 -5.48 -5.37
C THR A 137 -5.04 -6.96 -5.59
N TRP A 138 -6.31 -7.38 -5.52
CA TRP A 138 -6.73 -8.75 -5.81
C TRP A 138 -8.14 -8.80 -6.40
N GLN A 139 -8.49 -9.97 -6.95
CA GLN A 139 -9.82 -10.28 -7.46
C GLN A 139 -10.40 -11.46 -6.69
N GLN A 140 -11.68 -11.35 -6.31
CA GLN A 140 -12.47 -12.39 -5.66
C GLN A 140 -13.93 -12.28 -6.08
#